data_AF-A0A0N1GQ41-F1
#
_entry.id   AF-A0A0N1GQ41-F1
#
_cell.length_a   1.000
_cell.length_b   1.000
_cell.length_c   1.000
_cell.angle_alpha   90.00
_cell.angle_beta   90.00
_cell.angle_gamma   90.00
#
_symmetry.space_group_name_H-M   'P 1'
#
loop_
_entity.id
_entity.type
_entity.pdbx_description
1 polymer ?
#
loop_
_entity_poly.entity_id
_entity_poly.type
_entity_poly.pdbx_seq_one_letter_code
_entity_poly.pdbx_strand_id
1 'polypeptide(L)'
;MKGTVGELGEFGLIRELTSRLTTTPAVRVGPGDDAAVVAAPDRRVVASTDILLEGRHFRRDWSTAYDVGRKAAAQNLADIAAMGAVPTALLLGLVVPAELPVTWPSEMMDGLRDECQVAGASVVGGDVVRGDTIMVSITALGDLRNQEPVTRGGAQPGDLVAVTGWLGWSAAGYAVLSRGFRSPRAFVEAHRRPEPPYHAGPAAASLGATAMCDVSDGLIADLGHIAEASKVRIDIRSGAIDIPTQMNDIGQAVGVDPIQWVLTGGEDHAIVATFPPDVKLPARWKVIGEVLNPSALPQVTVDGAPWTSKGGWDHFGDQDLES
;
A
#
# COMPACT_ATOMS: atom_id res chain seq x y z
N MET A 1 -30.38 -2.64 -2.99
CA MET A 1 -31.11 -1.35 -3.01
C MET A 1 -31.22 -0.89 -4.46
N LYS A 2 -32.32 -0.23 -4.87
CA LYS A 2 -32.44 0.38 -6.21
C LYS A 2 -32.41 1.90 -6.06
N GLY A 3 -31.67 2.60 -6.92
CA GLY A 3 -31.60 4.06 -6.97
C GLY A 3 -30.18 4.60 -7.07
N THR A 4 -30.08 5.91 -7.25
CA THR A 4 -28.81 6.66 -7.35
C THR A 4 -28.46 7.36 -6.04
N VAL A 5 -27.19 7.76 -5.89
CA VAL A 5 -26.72 8.54 -4.73
C VAL A 5 -27.56 9.80 -4.52
N GLY A 6 -27.90 10.49 -5.61
CA GLY A 6 -28.70 11.72 -5.58
C GLY A 6 -30.13 11.49 -5.10
N GLU A 7 -30.75 10.36 -5.44
CA GLU A 7 -32.09 10.00 -4.96
C GLU A 7 -32.09 9.65 -3.47
N LEU A 8 -31.03 9.01 -2.98
CA LEU A 8 -30.88 8.64 -1.57
C LEU A 8 -30.57 9.87 -0.68
N GLY A 9 -29.88 10.86 -1.26
CA GLY A 9 -29.41 12.05 -0.55
C GLY A 9 -28.28 11.74 0.44
N GLU A 10 -27.63 12.79 0.93
CA GLU A 10 -26.44 12.72 1.79
C GLU A 10 -26.67 11.86 3.04
N PHE A 11 -27.64 12.23 3.88
CA PHE A 11 -27.92 11.48 5.11
C PHE A 11 -28.39 10.04 4.87
N GLY A 12 -29.07 9.78 3.74
CA GLY A 12 -29.44 8.43 3.36
C GLY A 12 -28.21 7.60 3.01
N LEU A 13 -27.28 8.18 2.25
CA LEU A 13 -26.01 7.55 1.91
C LEU A 13 -25.17 7.29 3.17
N ILE A 14 -25.00 8.27 4.04
CA ILE A 14 -24.25 8.10 5.30
C ILE A 14 -24.81 6.94 6.12
N ARG A 15 -26.14 6.84 6.26
CA ARG A 15 -26.77 5.72 6.98
C ARG A 15 -26.51 4.37 6.30
N GLU A 16 -26.59 4.30 4.97
CA GLU A 16 -26.27 3.07 4.24
C GLU A 16 -24.81 2.66 4.47
N LEU A 17 -23.86 3.58 4.27
CA LEU A 17 -22.43 3.28 4.39
C LEU A 17 -22.03 2.90 5.83
N THR A 18 -22.55 3.62 6.82
CA THR A 18 -22.24 3.35 8.24
C THR A 18 -22.91 2.08 8.76
N SER A 19 -24.08 1.69 8.23
CA SER A 19 -24.73 0.42 8.59
C SER A 19 -23.90 -0.82 8.26
N ARG A 20 -22.94 -0.68 7.35
CA ARG A 20 -22.05 -1.75 6.93
C ARG A 20 -20.88 -1.94 7.87
N LEU A 21 -20.55 -0.95 8.70
CA LEU A 21 -19.29 -0.91 9.44
C LEU A 21 -19.29 -1.83 10.66
N THR A 22 -18.11 -2.37 10.94
CA THR A 22 -17.78 -3.02 12.21
C THR A 22 -16.94 -2.08 13.08
N THR A 23 -16.84 -2.39 14.37
CA THR A 23 -16.04 -1.61 15.33
C THR A 23 -14.96 -2.47 15.97
N THR A 24 -13.94 -1.83 16.53
CA THR A 24 -12.90 -2.48 17.34
C THR A 24 -12.84 -1.86 18.74
N PRO A 25 -12.18 -2.51 19.72
CA PRO A 25 -11.97 -1.93 21.05
C PRO A 25 -11.20 -0.59 21.07
N ALA A 26 -10.49 -0.25 19.99
CA ALA A 26 -9.81 1.03 19.85
C ALA A 26 -10.79 2.19 19.64
N VAL A 27 -11.99 1.93 19.10
CA VAL A 27 -13.00 2.95 18.83
C VAL A 27 -13.84 3.21 20.07
N ARG A 28 -13.75 4.42 20.63
CA ARG A 28 -14.54 4.85 21.81
C ARG A 28 -15.84 5.53 21.39
N VAL A 29 -15.78 6.32 20.32
CA VAL A 29 -16.93 6.95 19.65
C VAL A 29 -16.72 6.73 18.15
N GLY A 30 -17.69 6.07 17.50
CA GLY A 30 -17.68 5.80 16.06
C GLY A 30 -18.55 6.79 15.29
N PRO A 31 -18.95 6.46 14.04
CA PRO A 31 -19.78 7.34 13.23
C PRO A 31 -21.14 7.64 13.88
N GLY A 32 -21.59 8.88 13.77
CA GLY A 32 -22.88 9.35 14.31
C GLY A 32 -22.81 10.60 15.19
N ASP A 33 -21.61 11.12 15.45
CA ASP A 33 -21.33 12.36 16.17
C ASP A 33 -20.39 13.25 15.32
N ASP A 34 -20.04 14.45 15.80
CA ASP A 34 -19.20 15.41 15.06
C ASP A 34 -17.77 14.90 14.79
N ALA A 35 -17.27 14.01 15.66
CA ALA A 35 -15.94 13.41 15.51
C ALA A 35 -15.87 12.01 16.13
N ALA A 36 -15.02 11.17 15.55
CA ALA A 36 -14.64 9.90 16.15
C ALA A 36 -13.69 10.11 17.33
N VAL A 37 -13.76 9.24 18.33
CA VAL A 37 -12.78 9.16 19.41
C VAL A 37 -12.09 7.80 19.35
N VAL A 38 -10.80 7.81 19.04
CA VAL A 38 -9.96 6.61 18.95
C VAL A 38 -8.97 6.58 20.12
N ALA A 39 -8.77 5.42 20.72
CA ALA A 39 -7.84 5.24 21.81
C ALA A 39 -6.39 5.36 21.32
N ALA A 40 -5.59 6.17 22.02
CA ALA A 40 -4.13 6.25 21.87
C ALA A 40 -3.47 5.99 23.23
N PRO A 41 -3.38 4.72 23.67
CA PRO A 41 -2.90 4.38 25.03
C PRO A 41 -1.47 4.87 25.30
N ASP A 42 -0.61 4.87 24.29
CA ASP A 42 0.76 5.35 24.36
C ASP A 42 0.89 6.88 24.13
N ARG A 43 -0.25 7.58 23.99
CA ARG A 43 -0.38 9.02 23.73
C ARG A 43 0.18 9.50 22.40
N ARG A 44 0.57 8.59 21.51
CA ARG A 44 1.07 8.89 20.16
C ARG A 44 0.09 8.31 19.15
N VAL A 45 0.07 8.92 17.98
CA VAL A 45 -0.74 8.46 16.85
C VAL A 45 0.15 8.52 15.63
N VAL A 46 0.24 7.42 14.91
CA VAL A 46 0.78 7.41 13.55
C VAL A 46 -0.39 7.69 12.61
N ALA A 47 -0.21 8.63 11.69
CA ALA A 47 -1.24 8.99 10.73
C ALA A 47 -0.66 9.09 9.32
N SER A 48 -1.38 8.58 8.33
CA SER A 48 -1.09 8.77 6.90
C SER A 48 -2.38 9.05 6.14
N THR A 49 -2.27 9.64 4.95
CA THR A 49 -3.42 9.87 4.08
C THR A 49 -3.05 9.76 2.60
N ASP A 50 -3.82 8.96 1.88
CA ASP A 50 -3.70 8.82 0.43
C ASP A 50 -5.05 8.98 -0.27
N ILE A 51 -4.96 9.28 -1.58
CA ILE A 51 -6.10 9.54 -2.44
C ILE A 51 -6.08 8.61 -3.64
N LEU A 52 -7.20 7.93 -3.88
CA LEU A 52 -7.48 7.19 -5.11
C LEU A 52 -8.46 8.00 -5.97
N LEU A 53 -8.14 8.14 -7.25
CA LEU A 53 -8.92 8.88 -8.22
C LEU A 53 -9.26 7.95 -9.38
N GLU A 54 -10.53 7.89 -9.75
CA GLU A 54 -10.97 7.12 -10.91
C GLU A 54 -10.27 7.60 -12.18
N GLY A 55 -9.83 6.65 -13.02
CA GLY A 55 -9.09 6.90 -14.25
C GLY A 55 -7.59 7.08 -14.04
N ARG A 56 -7.14 7.20 -12.79
CA ARG A 56 -5.71 7.36 -12.44
C ARG A 56 -5.18 6.22 -11.57
N HIS A 57 -5.81 5.98 -10.42
CA HIS A 57 -5.39 4.95 -9.46
C HIS A 57 -6.21 3.66 -9.57
N PHE A 58 -7.42 3.76 -10.14
CA PHE A 58 -8.25 2.61 -10.48
C PHE A 58 -9.15 2.94 -11.67
N ARG A 59 -9.67 1.90 -12.33
CA ARG A 59 -10.70 2.04 -13.36
C ARG A 59 -11.84 1.09 -13.08
N ARG A 60 -13.09 1.51 -13.28
CA ARG A 60 -14.29 0.68 -13.00
C ARG A 60 -14.50 -0.48 -13.98
N ASP A 61 -13.86 -0.45 -15.15
CA ASP A 61 -13.83 -1.58 -16.10
C ASP A 61 -12.80 -2.65 -15.73
N TRP A 62 -11.89 -2.32 -14.81
CA TRP A 62 -10.93 -3.24 -14.22
C TRP A 62 -11.40 -3.67 -12.84
N SER A 63 -11.65 -2.74 -11.94
CA SER A 63 -11.93 -2.99 -10.53
C SER A 63 -13.42 -2.84 -10.22
N THR A 64 -13.99 -3.84 -9.55
CA THR A 64 -15.29 -3.72 -8.89
C THR A 64 -15.21 -2.70 -7.75
N ALA A 65 -16.36 -2.20 -7.29
CA ALA A 65 -16.40 -1.27 -6.16
C ALA A 65 -15.75 -1.88 -4.91
N TYR A 66 -16.02 -3.17 -4.64
CA TYR A 66 -15.38 -3.90 -3.55
C TYR A 66 -13.86 -3.95 -3.70
N ASP A 67 -13.33 -4.20 -4.91
CA ASP A 67 -11.88 -4.16 -5.17
C ASP A 67 -11.29 -2.79 -4.77
N VAL A 68 -11.95 -1.70 -5.19
CA VAL A 68 -11.52 -0.33 -4.88
C VAL A 68 -11.51 -0.07 -3.38
N GLY A 69 -12.52 -0.57 -2.64
CA GLY A 69 -12.57 -0.44 -1.19
C GLY A 69 -11.44 -1.19 -0.49
N ARG A 70 -11.15 -2.42 -0.92
CA ARG A 70 -10.00 -3.21 -0.42
C ARG A 70 -8.70 -2.49 -0.68
N LYS A 71 -8.48 -2.03 -1.93
CA LYS A 71 -7.27 -1.30 -2.32
C LYS A 71 -7.09 -0.03 -1.49
N ALA A 72 -8.09 0.85 -1.43
CA ALA A 72 -8.01 2.12 -0.70
C ALA A 72 -7.59 1.93 0.77
N ALA A 73 -8.19 0.95 1.46
CA ALA A 73 -7.79 0.61 2.81
C ALA A 73 -6.37 0.04 2.87
N ALA A 74 -6.03 -0.92 2.00
CA ALA A 74 -4.76 -1.61 2.03
C ALA A 74 -3.55 -0.69 1.87
N GLN A 75 -3.60 0.23 0.91
CA GLN A 75 -2.51 1.19 0.65
C GLN A 75 -2.24 2.05 1.90
N ASN A 76 -3.29 2.62 2.49
CA ASN A 76 -3.16 3.48 3.66
C ASN A 76 -2.76 2.73 4.94
N LEU A 77 -3.24 1.50 5.11
CA LEU A 77 -2.91 0.67 6.27
C LEU A 77 -1.47 0.13 6.19
N ALA A 78 -0.93 -0.03 4.97
CA ALA A 78 0.46 -0.42 4.74
C ALA A 78 1.45 0.63 5.28
N ASP A 79 1.19 1.93 5.05
CA ASP A 79 1.99 3.03 5.62
C ASP A 79 2.10 2.94 7.15
N ILE A 80 0.97 2.68 7.81
CA ILE A 80 0.93 2.57 9.27
C ILE A 80 1.79 1.39 9.73
N ALA A 81 1.66 0.24 9.07
CA ALA A 81 2.48 -0.93 9.35
C ALA A 81 3.97 -0.65 9.09
N ALA A 82 4.31 0.08 8.02
CA ALA A 82 5.66 0.44 7.64
C ALA A 82 6.37 1.36 8.65
N MET A 83 5.61 2.04 9.52
CA MET A 83 6.15 2.80 10.65
C MET A 83 6.36 1.94 11.92
N GLY A 84 6.07 0.63 11.86
CA GLY A 84 6.10 -0.28 12.99
C GLY A 84 4.85 -0.20 13.88
N ALA A 85 3.82 0.56 13.48
CA ALA A 85 2.59 0.71 14.23
C ALA A 85 1.53 -0.34 13.83
N VAL A 86 0.63 -0.63 14.75
CA VAL A 86 -0.55 -1.46 14.47
C VAL A 86 -1.66 -0.54 13.98
N PRO A 87 -2.27 -0.81 12.81
CA PRO A 87 -3.41 -0.02 12.34
C PRO A 87 -4.61 -0.13 13.29
N THR A 88 -5.34 0.97 13.47
CA THR A 88 -6.44 1.06 14.45
C THR A 88 -7.73 1.60 13.86
N ALA A 89 -7.65 2.62 12.99
CA ALA A 89 -8.81 3.30 12.47
C ALA A 89 -8.57 3.93 11.09
N LEU A 90 -9.64 4.07 10.31
CA LEU A 90 -9.68 4.83 9.06
C LEU A 90 -10.75 5.92 9.11
N LEU A 91 -10.48 7.07 8.51
CA LEU A 91 -11.46 8.08 8.12
C LEU A 91 -11.60 8.08 6.60
N LEU A 92 -12.83 8.20 6.08
CA LEU A 92 -13.12 8.19 4.65
C LEU A 92 -13.60 9.56 4.16
N GLY A 93 -12.91 10.17 3.21
CA GLY A 93 -13.47 11.21 2.35
C GLY A 93 -13.91 10.60 1.02
N LEU A 94 -15.20 10.67 0.68
CA LEU A 94 -15.74 10.09 -0.55
C LEU A 94 -16.39 11.16 -1.42
N VAL A 95 -15.87 11.36 -2.62
CA VAL A 95 -16.52 12.17 -3.66
C VAL A 95 -17.14 11.23 -4.69
N VAL A 96 -18.44 11.40 -4.98
CA VAL A 96 -19.16 10.57 -5.96
C VAL A 96 -20.14 11.38 -6.81
N PRO A 97 -20.39 10.97 -8.07
CA PRO A 97 -21.47 11.53 -8.89
C PRO A 97 -22.85 11.21 -8.33
N ALA A 98 -23.80 12.12 -8.52
CA ALA A 98 -25.16 11.96 -8.00
C ALA A 98 -25.92 10.83 -8.71
N GLU A 99 -25.63 10.59 -9.98
CA GLU A 99 -26.20 9.55 -10.81
C GLU A 99 -25.59 8.17 -10.57
N LEU A 100 -24.52 8.08 -9.77
CA LEU A 100 -23.88 6.81 -9.44
C LEU A 100 -24.89 5.90 -8.71
N PRO A 101 -25.05 4.63 -9.12
CA PRO A 101 -25.90 3.70 -8.38
C PRO A 101 -25.42 3.53 -6.94
N VAL A 102 -26.34 3.60 -5.96
CA VAL A 102 -26.02 3.46 -4.52
C VAL A 102 -25.27 2.18 -4.19
N THR A 103 -25.49 1.13 -4.99
CA THR A 103 -24.80 -0.16 -4.83
C THR A 103 -23.28 -0.02 -4.92
N TRP A 104 -22.77 0.93 -5.72
CA TRP A 104 -21.33 1.12 -5.88
C TRP A 104 -20.64 1.57 -4.58
N PRO A 105 -20.98 2.71 -3.95
CA PRO A 105 -20.33 3.10 -2.69
C PRO A 105 -20.63 2.11 -1.56
N SER A 106 -21.77 1.43 -1.61
CA SER A 106 -22.12 0.37 -0.65
C SER A 106 -21.19 -0.84 -0.72
N GLU A 107 -20.92 -1.36 -1.92
CA GLU A 107 -19.99 -2.47 -2.15
C GLU A 107 -18.52 -2.05 -1.90
N MET A 108 -18.18 -0.79 -2.17
CA MET A 108 -16.87 -0.23 -1.80
C MET A 108 -16.67 -0.26 -0.29
N MET A 109 -17.68 0.16 0.49
CA MET A 109 -17.63 0.08 1.95
C MET A 109 -17.52 -1.36 2.46
N ASP A 110 -18.10 -2.35 1.78
CA ASP A 110 -17.90 -3.75 2.12
C ASP A 110 -16.43 -4.16 1.97
N GLY A 111 -15.81 -3.80 0.84
CA GLY A 111 -14.39 -4.05 0.61
C GLY A 111 -13.52 -3.37 1.67
N LEU A 112 -13.78 -2.10 1.95
CA LEU A 112 -13.03 -1.30 2.91
C LEU A 112 -13.13 -1.89 4.34
N ARG A 113 -14.34 -2.27 4.77
CA ARG A 113 -14.55 -2.97 6.05
C ARG A 113 -13.80 -4.28 6.11
N ASP A 114 -13.88 -5.10 5.08
CA ASP A 114 -13.29 -6.43 5.12
C ASP A 114 -11.75 -6.33 5.13
N GLU A 115 -11.15 -5.30 4.50
CA GLU A 115 -9.71 -5.03 4.63
C GLU A 115 -9.35 -4.55 6.03
N CYS A 116 -10.15 -3.63 6.61
CA CYS A 116 -10.01 -3.22 8.00
C CYS A 116 -9.98 -4.42 8.96
N GLN A 117 -10.84 -5.43 8.74
CA GLN A 117 -10.86 -6.65 9.56
C GLN A 117 -9.56 -7.45 9.46
N VAL A 118 -8.95 -7.54 8.28
CA VAL A 118 -7.64 -8.20 8.09
C VAL A 118 -6.55 -7.46 8.86
N ALA A 119 -6.55 -6.13 8.84
CA ALA A 119 -5.56 -5.30 9.53
C ALA A 119 -5.83 -5.11 11.04
N GLY A 120 -7.03 -5.43 11.51
CA GLY A 120 -7.48 -5.15 12.89
C GLY A 120 -7.92 -3.70 13.13
N ALA A 121 -8.29 -2.98 12.08
CA ALA A 121 -8.76 -1.59 12.10
C ALA A 121 -10.30 -1.50 11.92
N SER A 122 -10.84 -0.28 11.90
CA SER A 122 -12.24 0.01 11.55
C SER A 122 -12.39 1.39 10.94
N VAL A 123 -13.38 1.60 10.08
CA VAL A 123 -13.76 2.96 9.67
C VAL A 123 -14.51 3.62 10.81
N VAL A 124 -14.05 4.79 11.24
CA VAL A 124 -14.59 5.46 12.43
C VAL A 124 -15.34 6.75 12.11
N GLY A 125 -15.27 7.22 10.87
CA GLY A 125 -15.93 8.44 10.43
C GLY A 125 -15.51 8.81 9.02
N GLY A 126 -15.91 10.00 8.59
CA GLY A 126 -15.64 10.45 7.25
C GLY A 126 -16.57 11.57 6.78
N ASP A 127 -16.45 11.88 5.50
CA ASP A 127 -17.28 12.84 4.79
C ASP A 127 -17.68 12.29 3.43
N VAL A 128 -18.87 12.67 2.95
CA VAL A 128 -19.37 12.30 1.63
C VAL A 128 -19.80 13.55 0.88
N VAL A 129 -19.25 13.73 -0.33
CA VAL A 129 -19.45 14.94 -1.13
C VAL A 129 -19.87 14.56 -2.54
N ARG A 130 -20.74 15.37 -3.13
CA ARG A 130 -21.08 15.24 -4.55
C ARG A 130 -19.94 15.82 -5.40
N GLY A 131 -19.53 15.11 -6.44
CA GLY A 131 -18.61 15.63 -7.47
C GLY A 131 -18.67 14.82 -8.76
N ASP A 132 -17.97 15.28 -9.79
CA ASP A 132 -18.09 14.71 -11.14
C ASP A 132 -17.26 13.44 -11.36
N THR A 133 -16.30 13.16 -10.49
CA THR A 133 -15.40 11.99 -10.58
C THR A 133 -15.33 11.30 -9.23
N ILE A 134 -15.25 9.97 -9.25
CA ILE A 134 -15.11 9.21 -8.01
C ILE A 134 -13.70 9.42 -7.44
N MET A 135 -13.65 9.94 -6.22
CA MET A 135 -12.43 10.10 -5.44
C MET A 135 -12.62 9.47 -4.06
N VAL A 136 -11.65 8.68 -3.63
CA VAL A 136 -11.60 8.08 -2.30
C VAL A 136 -10.34 8.60 -1.61
N SER A 137 -10.51 9.41 -0.58
CA SER A 137 -9.43 9.84 0.32
C SER A 137 -9.56 9.05 1.61
N ILE A 138 -8.48 8.44 2.07
CA ILE A 138 -8.45 7.73 3.34
C ILE A 138 -7.42 8.41 4.23
N THR A 139 -7.74 8.56 5.51
CA THR A 139 -6.75 8.84 6.55
C THR A 139 -6.67 7.62 7.45
N ALA A 140 -5.50 6.98 7.53
CA ALA A 140 -5.25 5.87 8.43
C ALA A 140 -4.61 6.32 9.73
N LEU A 141 -4.97 5.65 10.83
CA LEU A 141 -4.45 5.89 12.17
C LEU A 141 -3.88 4.60 12.76
N GLY A 142 -2.77 4.71 13.50
CA GLY A 142 -2.10 3.58 14.14
C GLY A 142 -1.56 3.88 15.54
N ASP A 143 -1.36 2.80 16.29
CA ASP A 143 -0.79 2.78 17.65
C ASP A 143 0.56 2.06 17.64
N LEU A 144 1.60 2.70 18.18
CA LEU A 144 2.95 2.14 18.27
C LEU A 144 3.09 1.14 19.44
N ARG A 145 2.10 1.06 20.34
CA ARG A 145 2.10 0.15 21.50
C ARG A 145 3.36 0.29 22.35
N ASN A 146 3.80 1.53 22.57
CA ASN A 146 5.02 1.90 23.30
C ASN A 146 6.35 1.53 22.61
N GLN A 147 6.34 1.07 21.36
CA GLN A 147 7.56 0.99 20.55
C GLN A 147 7.91 2.37 19.99
N GLU A 148 9.18 2.58 19.62
CA GLU A 148 9.55 3.73 18.80
C GLU A 148 9.16 3.51 17.34
N PRO A 149 8.78 4.57 16.60
CA PRO A 149 8.49 4.44 15.18
C PRO A 149 9.77 4.04 14.42
N VAL A 150 9.64 3.08 13.51
CA VAL A 150 10.71 2.77 12.56
C VAL A 150 10.55 3.73 11.39
N THR A 151 11.55 4.57 11.16
CA THR A 151 11.50 5.57 10.08
C THR A 151 12.32 5.12 8.88
N ARG A 152 12.28 5.88 7.78
CA ARG A 152 13.20 5.67 6.64
C ARG A 152 14.66 5.98 7.00
N GLY A 153 14.88 6.76 8.06
CA GLY A 153 16.20 7.11 8.58
C GLY A 153 16.63 6.17 9.71
N GLY A 154 17.81 5.57 9.58
CA GLY A 154 18.42 4.75 10.63
C GLY A 154 19.21 3.55 10.13
N ALA A 155 19.13 3.23 8.83
CA ALA A 155 19.93 2.18 8.21
C ALA A 155 21.43 2.44 8.39
N GLN A 156 22.18 1.40 8.73
CA GLN A 156 23.62 1.47 9.03
C GLN A 156 24.41 0.55 8.10
N PRO A 157 25.65 0.91 7.72
CA PRO A 157 26.53 0.01 6.99
C PRO A 157 26.67 -1.35 7.68
N GLY A 158 26.45 -2.43 6.92
CA GLY A 158 26.45 -3.81 7.43
C GLY A 158 25.05 -4.34 7.76
N ASP A 159 24.01 -3.49 7.79
CA ASP A 159 22.64 -3.97 7.93
C ASP A 159 22.24 -4.85 6.74
N LEU A 160 21.46 -5.90 7.02
CA LEU A 160 20.76 -6.70 6.02
C LEU A 160 19.59 -5.90 5.47
N VAL A 161 19.35 -5.99 4.16
CA VAL A 161 18.12 -5.49 3.53
C VAL A 161 17.22 -6.68 3.27
N ALA A 162 16.01 -6.67 3.83
CA ALA A 162 15.06 -7.76 3.69
C ALA A 162 13.66 -7.27 3.33
N VAL A 163 12.93 -8.10 2.59
CA VAL A 163 11.55 -7.83 2.16
C VAL A 163 10.62 -8.96 2.60
N THR A 164 9.37 -8.62 2.89
CA THR A 164 8.26 -9.57 3.09
C THR A 164 7.05 -9.09 2.30
N GLY A 165 6.37 -10.02 1.63
CA GLY A 165 5.30 -9.71 0.68
C GLY A 165 5.70 -10.06 -0.76
N TRP A 166 4.91 -9.61 -1.71
CA TRP A 166 5.02 -9.96 -3.12
C TRP A 166 5.52 -8.75 -3.90
N LEU A 167 6.60 -8.89 -4.68
CA LEU A 167 7.16 -7.82 -5.50
C LEU A 167 6.89 -8.06 -6.99
N GLY A 168 6.55 -7.01 -7.72
CA GLY A 168 6.23 -7.00 -9.15
C GLY A 168 4.88 -7.59 -9.52
N TRP A 169 4.06 -8.00 -8.55
CA TRP A 169 2.80 -8.68 -8.82
C TRP A 169 1.73 -7.70 -9.32
N SER A 170 1.67 -6.51 -8.71
CA SER A 170 0.75 -5.46 -9.15
C SER A 170 1.10 -4.97 -10.56
N ALA A 171 2.39 -4.68 -10.83
CA ALA A 171 2.83 -4.22 -12.14
C ALA A 171 2.60 -5.28 -13.26
N ALA A 172 2.83 -6.56 -12.98
CA ALA A 172 2.47 -7.64 -13.90
C ALA A 172 0.95 -7.72 -14.12
N GLY A 173 0.15 -7.54 -13.07
CA GLY A 173 -1.31 -7.49 -13.12
C GLY A 173 -1.83 -6.32 -13.97
N TYR A 174 -1.23 -5.15 -13.80
CA TYR A 174 -1.47 -3.97 -14.62
C TYR A 174 -1.19 -4.25 -16.10
N ALA A 175 -0.05 -4.88 -16.42
CA ALA A 175 0.29 -5.23 -17.80
C ALA A 175 -0.74 -6.20 -18.42
N VAL A 176 -1.21 -7.19 -17.65
CA VAL A 176 -2.27 -8.12 -18.07
C VAL A 176 -3.58 -7.36 -18.35
N LEU A 177 -4.01 -6.50 -17.44
CA LEU A 177 -5.24 -5.72 -17.57
C LEU A 177 -5.20 -4.75 -18.75
N SER A 178 -4.07 -4.08 -18.94
CA SER A 178 -3.83 -3.11 -20.02
C SER A 178 -3.91 -3.76 -21.41
N ARG A 179 -3.56 -5.04 -21.52
CA ARG A 179 -3.72 -5.82 -22.76
C ARG A 179 -5.14 -6.38 -22.94
N GLY A 180 -6.08 -6.07 -22.05
CA GLY A 180 -7.46 -6.52 -22.10
C GLY A 180 -7.70 -7.91 -21.49
N PHE A 181 -6.67 -8.55 -20.94
CA PHE A 181 -6.80 -9.87 -20.33
C PHE A 181 -7.29 -9.77 -18.87
N ARG A 182 -7.77 -10.91 -18.34
CA ARG A 182 -8.21 -11.06 -16.94
C ARG A 182 -7.55 -12.27 -16.26
N SER A 183 -6.52 -12.83 -16.89
CA SER A 183 -5.77 -13.98 -16.42
C SER A 183 -4.28 -13.81 -16.73
N PRO A 184 -3.36 -14.32 -15.88
CA PRO A 184 -3.64 -15.11 -14.68
C PRO A 184 -4.27 -14.28 -13.54
N ARG A 185 -5.26 -14.87 -12.87
CA ARG A 185 -6.11 -14.15 -11.91
C ARG A 185 -5.31 -13.59 -10.73
N ALA A 186 -4.30 -14.31 -10.24
CA ALA A 186 -3.53 -13.90 -9.08
C ALA A 186 -2.81 -12.54 -9.26
N PHE A 187 -2.24 -12.26 -10.44
CA PHE A 187 -1.62 -10.96 -10.73
C PHE A 187 -2.65 -9.85 -10.92
N VAL A 188 -3.74 -10.16 -11.63
CA VAL A 188 -4.86 -9.22 -11.80
C VAL A 188 -5.46 -8.83 -10.45
N GLU A 189 -5.60 -9.78 -9.53
CA GLU A 189 -6.06 -9.53 -8.17
C GLU A 189 -5.03 -8.76 -7.35
N ALA A 190 -3.73 -9.07 -7.45
CA ALA A 190 -2.69 -8.31 -6.76
C ALA A 190 -2.73 -6.81 -7.11
N HIS A 191 -2.98 -6.46 -8.38
CA HIS A 191 -3.14 -5.05 -8.78
C HIS A 191 -4.43 -4.40 -8.26
N ARG A 192 -5.52 -5.17 -8.19
CA ARG A 192 -6.84 -4.69 -7.77
C ARG A 192 -7.01 -4.64 -6.26
N ARG A 193 -6.33 -5.54 -5.54
CA ARG A 193 -6.43 -5.82 -4.11
C ARG A 193 -5.04 -6.24 -3.62
N PRO A 194 -4.13 -5.29 -3.35
CA PRO A 194 -2.86 -5.63 -2.72
C PRO A 194 -3.11 -6.31 -1.37
N GLU A 195 -2.16 -7.15 -0.95
CA GLU A 195 -2.23 -7.90 0.31
C GLU A 195 -1.03 -7.54 1.21
N PRO A 196 -1.00 -6.34 1.82
CA PRO A 196 0.12 -5.93 2.65
C PRO A 196 0.26 -6.84 3.88
N PRO A 197 1.50 -7.23 4.25
CA PRO A 197 1.73 -8.07 5.42
C PRO A 197 1.70 -7.22 6.71
N TYR A 198 0.54 -6.66 7.10
CA TYR A 198 0.42 -5.66 8.18
C TYR A 198 1.15 -6.04 9.48
N HIS A 199 1.06 -7.30 9.89
CA HIS A 199 1.69 -7.80 11.12
C HIS A 199 3.23 -7.73 11.09
N ALA A 200 3.83 -7.72 9.89
CA ALA A 200 5.27 -7.78 9.73
C ALA A 200 5.96 -6.47 10.13
N GLY A 201 5.29 -5.31 9.99
CA GLY A 201 5.82 -4.02 10.39
C GLY A 201 6.11 -3.92 11.90
N PRO A 202 5.10 -4.04 12.78
CA PRO A 202 5.31 -4.07 14.24
C PRO A 202 6.25 -5.20 14.70
N ALA A 203 6.23 -6.33 14.00
CA ALA A 203 7.16 -7.43 14.27
C ALA A 203 8.61 -7.05 13.92
N ALA A 204 8.84 -6.36 12.80
CA ALA A 204 10.15 -5.87 12.40
C ALA A 204 10.70 -4.83 13.39
N ALA A 205 9.86 -3.90 13.84
CA ALA A 205 10.22 -2.95 14.90
C ALA A 205 10.70 -3.68 16.17
N SER A 206 9.99 -4.75 16.57
CA SER A 206 10.34 -5.57 17.74
C SER A 206 11.62 -6.41 17.54
N LEU A 207 12.00 -6.69 16.29
CA LEU A 207 13.25 -7.36 15.93
C LEU A 207 14.45 -6.39 15.84
N GLY A 208 14.21 -5.08 15.99
CA GLY A 208 15.25 -4.06 15.88
C GLY A 208 15.52 -3.61 14.45
N ALA A 209 14.49 -3.56 13.59
CA ALA A 209 14.61 -2.91 12.28
C ALA A 209 15.16 -1.49 12.44
N THR A 210 16.18 -1.16 11.65
CA THR A 210 16.90 0.12 11.71
C THR A 210 16.29 1.17 10.78
N ALA A 211 15.69 0.75 9.67
CA ALA A 211 14.85 1.57 8.81
C ALA A 211 13.79 0.69 8.12
N MET A 212 12.66 1.28 7.71
CA MET A 212 11.56 0.56 7.08
C MET A 212 10.69 1.47 6.21
N CYS A 213 10.10 0.89 5.16
CA CYS A 213 9.02 1.47 4.37
C CYS A 213 8.17 0.36 3.74
N ASP A 214 6.98 0.69 3.23
CA ASP A 214 6.30 -0.17 2.28
C ASP A 214 6.87 0.05 0.86
N VAL A 215 6.52 -0.85 -0.06
CA VAL A 215 6.92 -0.78 -1.47
C VAL A 215 5.71 -0.37 -2.30
N SER A 216 5.60 0.92 -2.58
CA SER A 216 4.45 1.55 -3.25
C SER A 216 4.82 2.19 -4.59
N ASP A 217 5.99 2.84 -4.69
CA ASP A 217 6.49 3.43 -5.94
C ASP A 217 7.40 2.46 -6.71
N GLY A 218 7.91 1.44 -6.00
CA GLY A 218 8.74 0.37 -6.51
C GLY A 218 10.01 0.21 -5.67
N LEU A 219 10.51 -1.03 -5.58
CA LEU A 219 11.55 -1.41 -4.62
C LEU A 219 12.77 -0.48 -4.66
N ILE A 220 13.27 -0.15 -5.86
CA ILE A 220 14.43 0.72 -6.02
C ILE A 220 14.15 2.15 -5.57
N ALA A 221 12.99 2.70 -5.91
CA ALA A 221 12.61 4.07 -5.54
C ALA A 221 12.46 4.18 -4.02
N ASP A 222 11.75 3.23 -3.40
CA ASP A 222 11.49 3.22 -1.96
C ASP A 222 12.74 2.95 -1.12
N LEU A 223 13.63 2.06 -1.58
CA LEU A 223 14.96 1.93 -1.00
C LEU A 223 15.83 3.17 -1.23
N GLY A 224 15.60 3.92 -2.32
CA GLY A 224 16.21 5.22 -2.58
C GLY A 224 15.87 6.21 -1.48
N HIS A 225 14.60 6.27 -1.07
CA HIS A 225 14.16 7.09 0.05
C HIS A 225 14.84 6.69 1.37
N ILE A 226 15.01 5.39 1.65
CA ILE A 226 15.78 4.91 2.82
C ILE A 226 17.24 5.33 2.73
N ALA A 227 17.87 5.12 1.56
CA ALA A 227 19.28 5.45 1.33
C ALA A 227 19.53 6.95 1.56
N GLU A 228 18.67 7.83 1.02
CA GLU A 228 18.75 9.27 1.23
C GLU A 228 18.57 9.67 2.69
N ALA A 229 17.49 9.21 3.33
CA ALA A 229 17.19 9.54 4.72
C ALA A 229 18.28 9.06 5.69
N SER A 230 18.89 7.90 5.39
CA SER A 230 19.94 7.29 6.20
C SER A 230 21.36 7.70 5.79
N LYS A 231 21.54 8.39 4.65
CA LYS A 231 22.84 8.77 4.06
C LYS A 231 23.78 7.58 3.83
N VAL A 232 23.22 6.47 3.34
CA VAL A 232 23.93 5.23 3.06
C VAL A 232 23.80 4.85 1.59
N ARG A 233 24.46 3.76 1.20
CA ARG A 233 24.17 3.06 -0.04
C ARG A 233 23.50 1.73 0.25
N ILE A 234 22.70 1.24 -0.68
CA ILE A 234 22.03 -0.04 -0.60
C ILE A 234 22.36 -0.83 -1.86
N ASP A 235 22.84 -2.06 -1.71
CA ASP A 235 23.06 -2.97 -2.84
C ASP A 235 22.11 -4.16 -2.75
N ILE A 236 21.33 -4.35 -3.82
CA ILE A 236 20.36 -5.43 -3.96
C ILE A 236 20.95 -6.54 -4.81
N ARG A 237 20.80 -7.77 -4.36
CA ARG A 237 21.27 -8.97 -5.02
C ARG A 237 20.12 -9.55 -5.83
N SER A 238 20.11 -9.35 -7.15
CA SER A 238 18.97 -9.77 -8.00
C SER A 238 18.71 -11.27 -7.92
N GLY A 239 19.78 -12.08 -7.83
CA GLY A 239 19.71 -13.54 -7.66
C GLY A 239 19.14 -13.99 -6.31
N ALA A 240 18.97 -13.08 -5.35
CA ALA A 240 18.29 -13.33 -4.09
C ALA A 240 16.79 -13.02 -4.15
N ILE A 241 16.23 -12.59 -5.29
CA ILE A 241 14.80 -12.31 -5.43
C ILE A 241 14.13 -13.44 -6.23
N ASP A 242 12.96 -13.91 -5.77
CA ASP A 242 12.23 -14.97 -6.48
C ASP A 242 11.31 -14.33 -7.52
N ILE A 243 11.47 -14.75 -8.77
CA ILE A 243 10.55 -14.41 -9.86
C ILE A 243 9.69 -15.64 -10.14
N PRO A 244 8.38 -15.60 -9.86
CA PRO A 244 7.49 -16.72 -10.15
C PRO A 244 7.49 -17.08 -11.64
N THR A 245 7.43 -18.36 -11.98
CA THR A 245 7.38 -18.83 -13.38
C THR A 245 6.24 -18.17 -14.16
N GLN A 246 5.05 -18.03 -13.56
CA GLN A 246 3.92 -17.35 -14.21
C GLN A 246 4.20 -15.88 -14.53
N MET A 247 5.01 -15.18 -13.74
CA MET A 247 5.42 -13.81 -14.05
C MET A 247 6.34 -13.78 -15.28
N ASN A 248 7.23 -14.77 -15.42
CA ASN A 248 8.03 -14.95 -16.63
C ASN A 248 7.16 -15.19 -17.87
N ASP A 249 6.12 -16.03 -17.76
CA ASP A 249 5.21 -16.30 -18.88
C ASP A 249 4.47 -15.01 -19.32
N ILE A 250 4.03 -14.19 -18.36
CA ILE A 250 3.43 -12.88 -18.67
C ILE A 250 4.46 -11.98 -19.34
N GLY A 251 5.67 -11.88 -18.79
CA GLY A 251 6.77 -11.08 -19.32
C GLY A 251 7.09 -11.43 -20.79
N GLN A 252 7.20 -12.72 -21.10
CA GLN A 252 7.39 -13.20 -22.47
C GLN A 252 6.22 -12.81 -23.40
N ALA A 253 4.99 -12.93 -22.93
CA ALA A 253 3.80 -12.60 -23.71
C ALA A 253 3.68 -11.10 -24.03
N VAL A 254 4.15 -10.22 -23.12
CA VAL A 254 4.04 -8.76 -23.28
C VAL A 254 5.35 -8.08 -23.70
N GLY A 255 6.46 -8.83 -23.78
CA GLY A 255 7.78 -8.35 -24.18
C GLY A 255 8.52 -7.56 -23.09
N VAL A 256 8.32 -7.91 -21.81
CA VAL A 256 8.92 -7.24 -20.65
C VAL A 256 9.74 -8.24 -19.84
N ASP A 257 10.92 -7.83 -19.38
CA ASP A 257 11.71 -8.63 -18.44
C ASP A 257 11.08 -8.51 -17.03
N PRO A 258 10.62 -9.62 -16.41
CA PRO A 258 9.95 -9.59 -15.12
C PRO A 258 10.74 -8.94 -13.99
N ILE A 259 12.09 -8.95 -14.06
CA ILE A 259 12.90 -8.27 -13.04
C ILE A 259 12.61 -6.77 -13.01
N GLN A 260 12.18 -6.17 -14.13
CA GLN A 260 11.76 -4.77 -14.17
C GLN A 260 10.54 -4.55 -13.27
N TRP A 261 9.52 -5.40 -13.35
CA TRP A 261 8.36 -5.31 -12.46
C TRP A 261 8.74 -5.48 -11.00
N VAL A 262 9.62 -6.43 -10.68
CA VAL A 262 10.05 -6.69 -9.31
C VAL A 262 10.82 -5.51 -8.70
N LEU A 263 11.65 -4.83 -9.49
CA LEU A 263 12.53 -3.78 -9.01
C LEU A 263 11.89 -2.38 -9.05
N THR A 264 11.01 -2.13 -10.02
CA THR A 264 10.48 -0.78 -10.29
C THR A 264 8.96 -0.72 -10.44
N GLY A 265 8.28 -1.87 -10.39
CA GLY A 265 6.83 -1.91 -10.32
C GLY A 265 6.33 -1.44 -8.96
N GLY A 266 5.33 -0.56 -8.97
CA GLY A 266 4.68 -0.04 -7.76
C GLY A 266 3.39 -0.79 -7.39
N GLU A 267 2.74 -0.28 -6.35
CA GLU A 267 1.46 -0.73 -5.77
C GLU A 267 1.45 -2.17 -5.22
N ASP A 268 2.61 -2.72 -4.86
CA ASP A 268 2.71 -4.05 -4.25
C ASP A 268 2.40 -4.04 -2.74
N HIS A 269 2.79 -2.96 -2.05
CA HIS A 269 2.67 -2.77 -0.60
C HIS A 269 3.28 -3.93 0.22
N ALA A 270 4.33 -4.55 -0.33
CA ALA A 270 5.28 -5.33 0.46
C ALA A 270 5.97 -4.42 1.49
N ILE A 271 6.57 -4.99 2.53
CA ILE A 271 7.37 -4.21 3.49
C ILE A 271 8.84 -4.53 3.25
N VAL A 272 9.66 -3.50 3.11
CA VAL A 272 11.12 -3.60 3.05
C VAL A 272 11.73 -2.91 4.26
N ALA A 273 12.71 -3.56 4.89
CA ALA A 273 13.35 -3.06 6.10
C ALA A 273 14.83 -3.42 6.14
N THR A 274 15.59 -2.63 6.91
CA THR A 274 16.99 -2.91 7.23
C THR A 274 17.10 -3.45 8.64
N PHE A 275 18.02 -4.39 8.86
CA PHE A 275 18.22 -5.06 10.15
C PHE A 275 19.70 -5.23 10.48
N PRO A 276 20.12 -5.17 11.75
CA PRO A 276 21.47 -5.53 12.13
C PRO A 276 21.85 -6.95 11.68
N PRO A 277 23.12 -7.21 11.29
CA PRO A 277 23.53 -8.46 10.65
C PRO A 277 23.35 -9.72 11.50
N ASP A 278 23.30 -9.57 12.83
CA ASP A 278 23.15 -10.69 13.77
C ASP A 278 21.69 -11.03 14.11
N VAL A 279 20.72 -10.27 13.57
CA VAL A 279 19.29 -10.53 13.80
C VAL A 279 18.86 -11.80 13.07
N LYS A 280 18.24 -12.72 13.81
CA LYS A 280 17.61 -13.92 13.25
C LYS A 280 16.23 -13.56 12.70
N LEU A 281 16.15 -13.41 11.38
CA LEU A 281 14.88 -13.10 10.71
C LEU A 281 13.98 -14.34 10.59
N PRO A 282 12.66 -14.21 10.83
CA PRO A 282 11.68 -15.25 10.53
C PRO A 282 11.69 -15.61 9.03
N ALA A 283 11.33 -16.85 8.68
CA ALA A 283 11.39 -17.37 7.31
C ALA A 283 10.59 -16.58 6.24
N ARG A 284 9.64 -15.73 6.67
CA ARG A 284 8.89 -14.84 5.77
C ARG A 284 9.67 -13.63 5.26
N TRP A 285 10.75 -13.27 5.95
CA TRP A 285 11.63 -12.19 5.53
C TRP A 285 12.71 -12.75 4.63
N LYS A 286 12.73 -12.29 3.38
CA LYS A 286 13.76 -12.64 2.43
C LYS A 286 14.84 -11.58 2.44
N VAL A 287 16.07 -11.96 2.78
CA VAL A 287 17.23 -11.07 2.64
C VAL A 287 17.56 -10.92 1.17
N ILE A 288 17.49 -9.69 0.66
CA ILE A 288 17.67 -9.35 -0.76
C ILE A 288 18.89 -8.47 -0.99
N GLY A 289 19.58 -8.03 0.05
CA GLY A 289 20.71 -7.13 -0.12
C GLY A 289 21.35 -6.73 1.21
N GLU A 290 22.15 -5.68 1.15
CA GLU A 290 22.84 -5.12 2.30
C GLU A 290 23.01 -3.60 2.18
N VAL A 291 23.16 -2.96 3.33
CA VAL A 291 23.51 -1.56 3.43
C VAL A 291 25.03 -1.43 3.39
N LEU A 292 25.52 -0.65 2.43
CA LEU A 292 26.94 -0.41 2.21
C LEU A 292 27.39 0.90 2.86
N ASN A 293 28.71 1.04 3.03
CA ASN A 293 29.31 2.30 3.44
C ASN A 293 28.89 3.45 2.49
N PRO A 294 28.67 4.66 3.04
CA PRO A 294 28.35 5.83 2.25
C PRO A 294 29.37 6.06 1.13
N SER A 295 28.91 6.57 -0.01
CA SER A 295 29.80 7.17 -1.02
C SER A 295 29.55 8.69 -1.05
N ALA A 296 30.01 9.39 -2.10
CA ALA A 296 29.71 10.80 -2.28
C ALA A 296 28.20 11.11 -2.35
N LEU A 297 27.36 10.14 -2.74
CA LEU A 297 25.91 10.30 -2.82
C LEU A 297 25.18 9.03 -2.32
N PRO A 298 24.04 9.16 -1.62
CA PRO A 298 23.13 8.04 -1.38
C PRO A 298 22.71 7.40 -2.70
N GLN A 299 22.67 6.07 -2.74
CA GLN A 299 22.36 5.34 -3.97
C GLN A 299 21.89 3.92 -3.69
N VAL A 300 20.98 3.44 -4.54
CA VAL A 300 20.63 2.02 -4.66
C VAL A 300 21.31 1.43 -5.90
N THR A 301 21.98 0.29 -5.73
CA THR A 301 22.56 -0.51 -6.81
C THR A 301 21.94 -1.91 -6.85
N VAL A 302 22.05 -2.56 -7.99
CA VAL A 302 21.66 -3.95 -8.21
C VAL A 302 22.90 -4.70 -8.69
N ASP A 303 23.32 -5.71 -7.93
CA ASP A 303 24.55 -6.49 -8.14
C ASP A 303 25.79 -5.60 -8.35
N GLY A 304 25.89 -4.52 -7.59
CA GLY A 304 27.00 -3.56 -7.61
C GLY A 304 26.92 -2.49 -8.71
N ALA A 305 25.89 -2.49 -9.56
CA ALA A 305 25.72 -1.52 -10.64
C ALA A 305 24.48 -0.63 -10.44
N PRO A 306 24.51 0.65 -10.85
CA PRO A 306 23.32 1.49 -10.86
C PRO A 306 22.24 0.89 -11.76
N TRP A 307 20.99 0.89 -11.30
CA TRP A 307 19.87 0.53 -12.16
C TRP A 307 19.56 1.67 -13.12
N THR A 308 19.71 1.42 -14.42
CA THR A 308 19.56 2.43 -15.49
C THR A 308 18.36 2.18 -16.40
N SER A 309 17.65 1.06 -16.22
CA SER A 309 16.43 0.78 -16.98
C SER A 309 15.29 1.64 -16.46
N LYS A 310 14.56 2.32 -17.35
CA LYS A 310 13.39 3.13 -16.99
C LYS A 310 12.39 2.30 -16.17
N GLY A 311 11.87 2.88 -15.08
CA GLY A 311 10.82 2.31 -14.25
C GLY A 311 10.74 3.01 -12.88
N GLY A 312 9.51 3.16 -12.36
CA GLY A 312 9.16 3.90 -11.14
C GLY A 312 7.93 4.77 -11.38
N TRP A 313 7.00 4.82 -10.43
CA TRP A 313 5.82 5.66 -10.53
C TRP A 313 6.14 7.10 -10.13
N ASP A 314 5.75 8.08 -10.96
CA ASP A 314 5.85 9.51 -10.66
C ASP A 314 4.49 10.16 -10.96
N HIS A 315 3.92 10.83 -9.97
CA HIS A 315 2.66 11.53 -10.11
C HIS A 315 2.72 12.75 -11.06
N PHE A 316 3.89 13.21 -11.43
CA PHE A 316 4.06 14.35 -12.34
C PHE A 316 4.97 14.06 -13.53
N GLY A 317 5.50 12.84 -13.63
CA GLY A 317 6.28 12.38 -14.76
C GLY A 317 5.40 12.10 -15.98
N ASP A 318 5.85 12.53 -17.16
CA ASP A 318 5.22 12.15 -18.42
C ASP A 318 5.32 10.63 -18.59
N GLN A 319 4.23 9.92 -18.32
CA GLN A 319 4.04 8.58 -18.86
C GLN A 319 3.65 8.78 -20.32
N ASP A 320 4.54 8.40 -21.24
CA ASP A 320 4.33 8.47 -22.69
C ASP A 320 2.93 7.91 -23.04
N LEU A 321 1.99 8.82 -23.25
CA LEU A 321 0.71 8.59 -23.92
C LEU A 321 1.01 8.41 -25.41
N GLU A 322 1.69 7.33 -25.78
CA GLU A 322 1.80 6.92 -27.17
C GLU A 322 0.84 5.76 -27.46
N SER A 323 -0.35 6.19 -27.91
CA SER A 323 -1.39 5.51 -28.72
C SER A 323 -2.00 4.18 -28.26
#